data_AF-A0A2H3BQE2-F1
#
_entry.id   AF-A0A2H3BQE2-F1
#
_cell.length_a   1.000
_cell.length_b   1.000
_cell.length_c   1.000
_cell.angle_alpha   90.00
_cell.angle_beta   90.00
_cell.angle_gamma   90.00
#
_symmetry.space_group_name_H-M   'P 1'
#
loop_
_entity.id
_entity.type
_entity.pdbx_description
1 polymer ?
#
loop_
_entity_poly.entity_id
_entity_poly.type
_entity_poly.pdbx_seq_one_letter_code
_entity_poly.pdbx_strand_id
1 'polypeptide(L)'
;MDVNIISHQTVKASIATAKAAGKFENDEYNTYAHPYESIQSVIPRTPDSILVHRMPDMTVEHLSNWVDLIMATRREDPENVHVFHLPPVLIAEILAAANVWVFRKREPPEMDELVSLFPRLTAAGIPASSVFAGKDYFLRLDFCSAKDSEAANSTVDDVAGIIEMLYKSRRACRALADELERRKGRPGRPVNLFLLPFNHDIDPAREYRVFVPPSESVLSVSAISKYRWHKPFYEADRSAAMCRAKEVHEGAIRILELILEHAESLPQQVRDTMQREGLVFDVFQTSGGEVQLMEINPFGAMSGCGTSLFHWVRDGKLLYGECSKVEVRLSME
;
A
#
# COMPACT_ATOMS: atom_id res chain seq x y z
N MET A 1 -3.75 24.49 6.35
CA MET A 1 -4.42 23.33 5.74
C MET A 1 -5.85 23.73 5.40
N ASP A 2 -6.32 23.34 4.23
CA ASP A 2 -7.69 23.57 3.75
C ASP A 2 -8.41 22.21 3.68
N VAL A 3 -9.69 22.16 4.10
CA VAL A 3 -10.52 20.95 4.01
C VAL A 3 -11.52 21.10 2.88
N ASN A 4 -11.42 20.25 1.87
CA ASN A 4 -12.29 20.21 0.71
C ASN A 4 -13.25 19.02 0.82
N ILE A 5 -14.54 19.32 1.05
CA ILE A 5 -15.60 18.33 1.16
C ILE A 5 -16.40 18.33 -0.15
N ILE A 6 -16.22 17.27 -0.92
CA ILE A 6 -16.85 17.06 -2.22
C ILE A 6 -18.18 16.30 -2.02
N SER A 7 -19.20 16.58 -2.83
CA SER A 7 -20.41 15.75 -2.84
C SER A 7 -20.08 14.34 -3.34
N HIS A 8 -20.50 13.32 -2.58
CA HIS A 8 -20.32 11.94 -2.97
C HIS A 8 -21.16 11.57 -4.20
N GLN A 9 -22.24 12.32 -4.49
CA GLN A 9 -23.00 12.19 -5.73
C GLN A 9 -22.15 12.54 -6.96
N THR A 10 -21.25 13.52 -6.87
CA THR A 10 -20.30 13.84 -7.95
C THR A 10 -19.34 12.68 -8.21
N VAL A 11 -18.86 12.01 -7.15
CA VAL A 11 -18.01 10.83 -7.27
C VAL A 11 -18.77 9.66 -7.89
N LYS A 12 -20.00 9.38 -7.41
CA LYS A 12 -20.89 8.34 -7.96
C LYS A 12 -21.18 8.58 -9.44
N ALA A 13 -21.49 9.82 -9.83
CA ALA A 13 -21.74 10.20 -11.21
C ALA A 13 -20.52 9.95 -12.10
N SER A 14 -19.32 10.36 -11.65
CA SER A 14 -18.07 10.11 -12.37
C SER A 14 -17.81 8.61 -12.58
N ILE A 15 -18.00 7.78 -11.55
CA ILE A 15 -17.89 6.32 -11.67
C ILE A 15 -18.91 5.77 -12.68
N ALA A 16 -20.15 6.24 -12.64
CA ALA A 16 -21.20 5.82 -13.57
C ALA A 16 -20.86 6.19 -15.02
N THR A 17 -20.34 7.40 -15.25
CA THR A 17 -19.88 7.86 -16.58
C THR A 17 -18.75 6.99 -17.11
N ALA A 18 -17.75 6.66 -16.30
CA ALA A 18 -16.65 5.78 -16.71
C ALA A 18 -17.17 4.38 -17.10
N LYS A 19 -18.06 3.80 -16.28
CA LYS A 19 -18.69 2.50 -16.56
C LYS A 19 -19.53 2.52 -17.84
N ALA A 20 -20.32 3.57 -18.06
CA ALA A 20 -21.11 3.73 -19.27
C ALA A 20 -20.24 3.85 -20.54
N ALA A 21 -19.03 4.38 -20.41
CA ALA A 21 -18.03 4.43 -21.47
C ALA A 21 -17.23 3.11 -21.64
N GLY A 22 -17.56 2.06 -20.89
CA GLY A 22 -16.84 0.78 -20.93
C GLY A 22 -15.42 0.84 -20.35
N LYS A 23 -15.10 1.88 -19.57
CA LYS A 23 -13.80 2.02 -18.92
C LYS A 23 -13.82 1.29 -17.57
N PHE A 24 -12.76 0.53 -17.32
CA PHE A 24 -12.51 -0.09 -16.02
C PHE A 24 -11.96 0.92 -14.99
N GLU A 25 -11.39 2.01 -15.48
CA GLU A 25 -10.74 3.06 -14.69
C GLU A 25 -11.54 4.36 -14.71
N ASN A 26 -11.40 5.15 -13.66
CA ASN A 26 -12.03 6.46 -13.52
C ASN A 26 -11.01 7.56 -13.85
N ASP A 27 -11.34 8.44 -14.80
CA ASP A 27 -10.42 9.50 -15.27
C ASP A 27 -10.47 10.79 -14.43
N GLU A 28 -11.30 10.83 -13.38
CA GLU A 28 -11.50 11.99 -12.51
C GLU A 28 -10.90 11.78 -11.11
N TYR A 29 -11.01 10.57 -10.59
CA TYR A 29 -10.64 10.20 -9.23
C TYR A 29 -9.83 8.92 -9.23
N ASN A 30 -8.91 8.81 -8.28
CA ASN A 30 -8.07 7.64 -8.04
C ASN A 30 -7.29 7.17 -9.27
N THR A 31 -6.74 8.15 -10.00
CA THR A 31 -5.92 7.93 -11.18
C THR A 31 -4.52 7.44 -10.81
N TYR A 32 -3.85 6.74 -11.71
CA TYR A 32 -2.50 6.20 -11.55
C TYR A 32 -1.88 5.95 -12.94
N ALA A 33 -0.59 5.62 -13.00
CA ALA A 33 0.12 5.21 -14.21
C ALA A 33 -0.04 6.14 -15.43
N HIS A 34 -0.02 7.46 -15.18
CA HIS A 34 -0.08 8.46 -16.26
C HIS A 34 1.19 8.44 -17.11
N PRO A 35 1.09 8.74 -18.42
CA PRO A 35 2.25 8.89 -19.27
C PRO A 35 3.05 10.15 -18.89
N TYR A 36 4.34 10.14 -19.23
CA TYR A 36 5.28 11.23 -18.95
C TYR A 36 4.77 12.58 -19.47
N GLU A 37 4.25 12.60 -20.70
CA GLU A 37 3.81 13.81 -21.38
C GLU A 37 2.67 14.52 -20.63
N SER A 38 1.76 13.75 -20.04
CA SER A 38 0.64 14.29 -19.28
C SER A 38 1.11 15.07 -18.07
N ILE A 39 2.00 14.49 -17.26
CA ILE A 39 2.49 15.17 -16.05
C ILE A 39 3.51 16.27 -16.37
N GLN A 40 4.38 16.08 -17.36
CA GLN A 40 5.36 17.08 -17.82
C GLN A 40 4.67 18.38 -18.28
N SER A 41 3.45 18.30 -18.81
CA SER A 41 2.70 19.48 -19.26
C SER A 41 2.20 20.36 -18.11
N VAL A 42 2.01 19.81 -16.91
CA VAL A 42 1.48 20.52 -15.74
C VAL A 42 2.59 20.85 -14.74
N ILE A 43 3.53 19.92 -14.56
CA ILE A 43 4.70 20.01 -13.68
C ILE A 43 5.94 19.90 -14.57
N PRO A 44 6.35 20.98 -15.24
CA PRO A 44 7.47 20.92 -16.16
C PRO A 44 8.78 20.68 -15.42
N ARG A 45 9.52 19.65 -15.84
CA ARG A 45 10.91 19.50 -15.41
C ARG A 45 11.75 20.65 -15.96
N THR A 46 12.36 21.41 -15.06
CA THR A 46 13.45 22.34 -15.39
C THR A 46 14.80 21.65 -15.14
N PRO A 47 15.89 22.07 -15.80
CA PRO A 47 17.23 21.51 -15.57
C PRO A 47 17.67 21.53 -14.09
N ASP A 48 17.16 22.50 -13.34
CA ASP A 48 17.48 22.71 -11.93
C ASP A 48 16.45 22.07 -10.97
N SER A 49 15.43 21.36 -11.49
CA SER A 49 14.42 20.73 -10.65
C SER A 49 14.82 19.31 -10.26
N ILE A 50 14.74 19.00 -8.97
CA ILE A 50 14.82 17.60 -8.48
C ILE A 50 13.68 16.71 -8.99
N LEU A 51 12.60 17.27 -9.51
CA LEU A 51 11.43 16.51 -9.89
C LEU A 51 11.80 15.60 -11.07
N VAL A 52 11.59 14.29 -10.88
CA VAL A 52 11.81 13.29 -11.92
C VAL A 52 10.51 12.58 -12.22
N HIS A 53 9.91 12.90 -13.37
CA HIS A 53 8.81 12.10 -13.90
C HIS A 53 9.36 10.83 -14.52
N ARG A 54 9.33 9.75 -13.75
CA ARG A 54 9.67 8.40 -14.19
C ARG A 54 8.87 7.37 -13.39
N MET A 55 8.90 6.12 -13.85
CA MET A 55 8.51 5.00 -12.99
C MET A 55 9.39 5.02 -11.72
N PRO A 56 8.79 5.11 -10.53
CA PRO A 56 9.55 5.27 -9.30
C PRO A 56 10.30 3.98 -8.94
N ASP A 57 11.35 4.14 -8.15
CA ASP A 57 12.04 3.01 -7.54
C ASP A 57 11.15 2.40 -6.44
N MET A 58 10.94 1.10 -6.52
CA MET A 58 10.07 0.36 -5.61
C MET A 58 10.69 0.16 -4.21
N THR A 59 11.96 0.52 -4.02
CA THR A 59 12.72 0.34 -2.77
C THR A 59 11.97 0.86 -1.54
N VAL A 60 11.24 1.97 -1.67
CA VAL A 60 10.48 2.58 -0.55
C VAL A 60 9.19 1.83 -0.22
N GLU A 61 8.70 0.93 -1.06
CA GLU A 61 7.47 0.16 -0.81
C GLU A 61 7.72 -1.11 0.01
N HIS A 62 8.97 -1.55 0.12
CA HIS A 62 9.31 -2.83 0.76
C HIS A 62 8.88 -2.83 2.23
N LEU A 63 7.98 -3.75 2.60
CA LEU A 63 7.49 -3.88 3.98
C LEU A 63 8.62 -4.11 4.97
N SER A 64 9.68 -4.83 4.59
CA SER A 64 10.87 -5.08 5.41
C SER A 64 11.53 -3.79 5.93
N ASN A 65 11.38 -2.67 5.23
CA ASN A 65 11.90 -1.38 5.70
C ASN A 65 11.02 -0.76 6.79
N TRP A 66 9.75 -1.12 6.87
CA TRP A 66 8.73 -0.35 7.60
C TRP A 66 7.94 -1.16 8.62
N VAL A 67 8.04 -2.49 8.61
CA VAL A 67 7.22 -3.36 9.46
C VAL A 67 7.33 -3.01 10.94
N ASP A 68 8.55 -2.73 11.42
CA ASP A 68 8.78 -2.36 12.81
C ASP A 68 8.09 -1.04 13.18
N LEU A 69 8.21 -0.03 12.31
CA LEU A 69 7.53 1.26 12.50
C LEU A 69 6.00 1.11 12.46
N ILE A 70 5.48 0.34 11.49
CA ILE A 70 4.04 0.09 11.37
C ILE A 70 3.53 -0.56 12.66
N MET A 71 4.18 -1.62 13.15
CA MET A 71 3.78 -2.29 14.40
C MET A 71 3.92 -1.36 15.61
N ALA A 72 4.99 -0.58 15.70
CA ALA A 72 5.20 0.38 16.78
C ALA A 72 4.07 1.42 16.85
N THR A 73 3.65 1.98 15.71
CA THR A 73 2.53 2.94 15.69
C THR A 73 1.19 2.30 16.08
N ARG A 74 1.06 0.99 15.93
CA ARG A 74 -0.13 0.22 16.34
C ARG A 74 -0.04 -0.30 17.77
N ARG A 75 1.10 -0.10 18.45
CA ARG A 75 1.42 -0.67 19.77
C ARG A 75 1.33 -2.20 19.78
N GLU A 76 1.65 -2.80 18.64
CA GLU A 76 1.72 -4.24 18.49
C GLU A 76 3.08 -4.75 18.95
N ASP A 77 3.08 -5.88 19.64
CA ASP A 77 4.32 -6.54 20.05
C ASP A 77 5.04 -7.11 18.81
N PRO A 78 6.29 -6.69 18.53
CA PRO A 78 7.07 -7.22 17.41
C PRO A 78 7.23 -8.75 17.43
N GLU A 79 7.15 -9.41 18.59
CA GLU A 79 7.21 -10.87 18.68
C GLU A 79 6.03 -11.57 17.97
N ASN A 80 4.93 -10.86 17.76
CA ASN A 80 3.77 -11.37 17.03
C ASN A 80 3.87 -11.19 15.50
N VAL A 81 4.95 -10.58 14.99
CA VAL A 81 5.24 -10.55 13.55
C VAL A 81 6.07 -11.77 13.18
N HIS A 82 5.60 -12.52 12.18
CA HIS A 82 6.32 -13.70 11.70
C HIS A 82 6.74 -13.54 10.25
N VAL A 83 8.00 -13.84 9.97
CA VAL A 83 8.56 -13.79 8.62
C VAL A 83 8.95 -15.20 8.19
N PHE A 84 8.51 -15.61 7.01
CA PHE A 84 8.96 -16.83 6.34
C PHE A 84 9.76 -16.47 5.10
N HIS A 85 10.87 -17.19 4.87
CA HIS A 85 11.65 -17.08 3.64
C HIS A 85 11.19 -18.15 2.66
N LEU A 86 10.46 -17.73 1.62
CA LEU A 86 9.90 -18.67 0.65
C LEU A 86 11.02 -19.26 -0.23
N PRO A 87 11.15 -20.61 -0.30
CA PRO A 87 12.10 -21.27 -1.19
C PRO A 87 11.74 -21.04 -2.67
N PRO A 88 12.72 -20.91 -3.59
CA PRO A 88 12.45 -20.78 -5.02
C PRO A 88 11.55 -21.88 -5.59
N VAL A 89 11.73 -23.12 -5.13
CA VAL A 89 10.92 -24.27 -5.54
C VAL A 89 9.45 -24.08 -5.17
N LEU A 90 9.15 -23.70 -3.92
CA LEU A 90 7.80 -23.43 -3.49
C LEU A 90 7.17 -22.29 -4.29
N ILE A 91 7.93 -21.23 -4.59
CA ILE A 91 7.42 -20.12 -5.40
C ILE A 91 7.04 -20.59 -6.80
N ALA A 92 7.87 -21.42 -7.44
CA ALA A 92 7.58 -21.97 -8.77
C ALA A 92 6.30 -22.83 -8.74
N GLU A 93 6.12 -23.66 -7.71
CA GLU A 93 4.93 -24.49 -7.56
C GLU A 93 3.66 -23.65 -7.26
N ILE A 94 3.76 -22.58 -6.46
CA ILE A 94 2.66 -21.63 -6.24
C ILE A 94 2.23 -20.99 -7.58
N LEU A 95 3.18 -20.62 -8.43
CA LEU A 95 2.87 -20.05 -9.76
C LEU A 95 2.25 -21.08 -10.70
N ALA A 96 2.66 -22.35 -10.61
CA ALA A 96 2.01 -23.45 -11.34
C ALA A 96 0.56 -23.64 -10.87
N ALA A 97 0.32 -23.65 -9.55
CA ALA A 97 -1.01 -23.71 -8.96
C ALA A 97 -1.88 -22.51 -9.38
N ALA A 98 -1.30 -21.31 -9.46
CA ALA A 98 -2.00 -20.11 -9.93
C ALA A 98 -2.50 -20.27 -11.37
N ASN A 99 -1.72 -20.89 -12.26
CA ASN A 99 -2.17 -21.20 -13.62
C ASN A 99 -3.35 -22.17 -13.61
N VAL A 100 -3.30 -23.23 -12.79
CA VAL A 100 -4.43 -24.16 -12.62
C VAL A 100 -5.68 -23.41 -12.17
N TRP A 101 -5.56 -22.53 -11.16
CA TRP A 101 -6.66 -21.71 -10.68
C TRP A 101 -7.23 -20.79 -11.76
N VAL A 102 -6.37 -20.04 -12.46
CA VAL A 102 -6.79 -19.06 -13.48
C VAL A 102 -7.54 -19.75 -14.64
N PHE A 103 -7.05 -20.89 -15.12
CA PHE A 103 -7.64 -21.58 -16.27
C PHE A 103 -8.79 -22.52 -15.93
N ARG A 104 -8.75 -23.19 -14.76
CA ARG A 104 -9.72 -24.23 -14.40
C ARG A 104 -10.68 -23.82 -13.29
N LYS A 105 -10.39 -22.74 -12.55
CA LYS A 105 -11.16 -22.29 -11.37
C LYS A 105 -11.43 -23.42 -10.37
N ARG A 106 -10.39 -24.24 -10.13
CA ARG A 106 -10.38 -25.36 -9.19
C ARG A 106 -9.12 -25.31 -8.35
N GLU A 107 -9.21 -25.85 -7.14
CA GLU A 107 -8.05 -26.03 -6.27
C GLU A 107 -6.99 -26.93 -6.93
N PRO A 108 -5.70 -26.63 -6.72
CA PRO A 108 -4.63 -27.48 -7.21
C PRO A 108 -4.70 -28.84 -6.49
N PRO A 109 -4.63 -29.97 -7.22
CA PRO A 109 -4.70 -31.29 -6.61
C PRO A 109 -3.49 -31.61 -5.71
N GLU A 110 -2.38 -30.88 -5.86
CA GLU A 110 -1.15 -31.07 -5.09
C GLU A 110 -1.02 -30.18 -3.84
N MET A 111 -2.13 -29.77 -3.19
CA MET A 111 -2.07 -28.87 -2.02
C MET A 111 -1.19 -29.44 -0.88
N ASP A 112 -1.31 -30.72 -0.56
CA ASP A 112 -0.49 -31.36 0.49
C ASP A 112 1.02 -31.30 0.17
N GLU A 113 1.37 -31.40 -1.11
CA GLU A 113 2.75 -31.27 -1.59
C GLU A 113 3.25 -29.83 -1.44
N LEU A 114 2.43 -28.83 -1.80
CA LEU A 114 2.75 -27.42 -1.59
C LEU A 114 2.96 -27.09 -0.10
N VAL A 115 2.09 -27.60 0.77
CA VAL A 115 2.21 -27.46 2.22
C VAL A 115 3.51 -28.10 2.73
N SER A 116 3.90 -29.25 2.19
CA SER A 116 5.13 -29.95 2.57
C SER A 116 6.41 -29.17 2.21
N LEU A 117 6.35 -28.35 1.16
CA LEU A 117 7.44 -27.46 0.71
C LEU A 117 7.54 -26.17 1.53
N PHE A 118 6.53 -25.86 2.35
CA PHE A 118 6.51 -24.66 3.17
C PHE A 118 7.60 -24.70 4.26
N PRO A 119 8.29 -23.58 4.55
CA PRO A 119 9.29 -23.54 5.61
C PRO A 119 8.70 -23.93 6.97
N ARG A 120 9.35 -24.88 7.65
CA ARG A 120 8.91 -25.34 8.98
C ARG A 120 9.20 -24.36 10.11
N LEU A 121 10.07 -23.39 9.86
CA LEU A 121 10.50 -22.38 10.82
C LEU A 121 10.32 -20.99 10.20
N THR A 122 9.97 -20.01 11.03
CA THR A 122 10.10 -18.59 10.70
C THR A 122 11.58 -18.20 10.62
N ALA A 123 11.87 -17.01 10.12
CA ALA A 123 13.21 -16.41 10.12
C ALA A 123 13.80 -16.28 11.54
N ALA A 124 12.94 -16.17 12.57
CA ALA A 124 13.32 -16.13 13.98
C ALA A 124 13.45 -17.53 14.62
N GLY A 125 13.28 -18.61 13.86
CA GLY A 125 13.39 -19.98 14.37
C GLY A 125 12.14 -20.51 15.08
N ILE A 126 10.99 -19.83 14.95
CA ILE A 126 9.72 -20.26 15.55
C ILE A 126 9.09 -21.34 14.65
N PRO A 127 8.63 -22.48 15.19
CA PRO A 127 7.92 -23.48 14.40
C PRO A 127 6.64 -22.93 13.76
N ALA A 128 6.45 -23.19 12.46
CA ALA A 128 5.27 -22.75 11.71
C ALA A 128 3.96 -23.22 12.36
N SER A 129 3.93 -24.45 12.89
CA SER A 129 2.78 -25.00 13.62
C SER A 129 2.41 -24.24 14.90
N SER A 130 3.36 -23.51 15.48
CA SER A 130 3.15 -22.73 16.71
C SER A 130 2.70 -21.30 16.45
N VAL A 131 2.87 -20.80 15.22
CA VAL A 131 2.49 -19.44 14.83
C VAL A 131 0.97 -19.23 14.91
N PHE A 132 0.20 -20.22 14.47
CA PHE A 132 -1.25 -20.09 14.28
C PHE A 132 -2.11 -20.50 15.47
N ALA A 133 -1.57 -20.50 16.69
CA ALA A 133 -2.24 -20.99 17.91
C ALA A 133 -3.48 -20.15 18.33
N GLY A 134 -4.54 -20.14 17.51
CA GLY A 134 -5.78 -19.37 17.70
C GLY A 134 -5.66 -17.89 17.32
N LYS A 135 -4.73 -17.52 16.43
CA LYS A 135 -4.52 -16.14 15.98
C LYS A 135 -4.71 -16.03 14.47
N ASP A 136 -5.39 -14.96 14.07
CA ASP A 136 -5.55 -14.57 12.67
C ASP A 136 -4.42 -13.65 12.25
N TYR A 137 -3.91 -13.85 11.03
CA TYR A 137 -2.86 -13.00 10.47
C TYR A 137 -3.29 -12.36 9.16
N PHE A 138 -2.82 -11.14 8.95
CA PHE A 138 -2.78 -10.48 7.66
C PHE A 138 -1.52 -10.90 6.90
N LEU A 139 -1.71 -11.54 5.74
CA LEU A 139 -0.62 -11.97 4.88
C LEU A 139 -0.14 -10.85 3.95
N ARG A 140 1.18 -10.65 3.89
CA ARG A 140 1.82 -9.71 2.97
C ARG A 140 3.17 -10.21 2.47
N LEU A 141 3.44 -10.02 1.18
CA LEU A 141 4.81 -10.09 0.64
C LEU A 141 5.47 -8.73 0.78
N ASP A 142 6.80 -8.68 0.67
CA ASP A 142 7.56 -7.43 0.79
C ASP A 142 7.02 -6.30 -0.11
N PHE A 143 6.57 -6.65 -1.32
CA PHE A 143 6.13 -5.70 -2.35
C PHE A 143 4.62 -5.51 -2.44
N CYS A 144 3.80 -6.38 -1.81
CA CYS A 144 2.35 -6.29 -1.93
C CYS A 144 1.61 -7.13 -0.90
N SER A 145 0.43 -6.66 -0.50
CA SER A 145 -0.59 -7.51 0.13
C SER A 145 -1.32 -8.37 -0.89
N ALA A 146 -1.70 -9.58 -0.48
CA ALA A 146 -2.51 -10.52 -1.28
C ALA A 146 -4.03 -10.25 -1.18
N LYS A 147 -4.42 -8.99 -0.88
CA LYS A 147 -5.81 -8.60 -0.62
C LYS A 147 -6.76 -8.73 -1.81
N ASP A 148 -6.22 -8.88 -3.02
CA ASP A 148 -6.96 -9.16 -4.25
C ASP A 148 -7.21 -10.67 -4.47
N SER A 149 -6.82 -11.52 -3.52
CA SER A 149 -7.10 -12.95 -3.63
C SER A 149 -8.61 -13.20 -3.67
N GLU A 150 -9.01 -14.18 -4.47
CA GLU A 150 -10.36 -14.74 -4.47
C GLU A 150 -10.57 -15.75 -3.32
N ALA A 151 -9.74 -15.72 -2.26
CA ALA A 151 -9.92 -16.57 -1.08
C ALA A 151 -11.15 -16.12 -0.27
N ALA A 152 -11.75 -17.07 0.45
CA ALA A 152 -12.97 -16.80 1.22
C ALA A 152 -12.72 -15.84 2.40
N ASN A 153 -11.52 -15.89 2.98
CA ASN A 153 -11.13 -15.09 4.14
C ASN A 153 -10.04 -14.07 3.77
N SER A 154 -10.05 -12.92 4.44
CA SER A 154 -8.99 -11.91 4.35
C SER A 154 -7.81 -12.16 5.29
N THR A 155 -7.89 -13.24 6.08
CA THR A 155 -6.93 -13.66 7.11
C THR A 155 -6.45 -15.07 6.85
N VAL A 156 -5.33 -15.42 7.45
CA VAL A 156 -4.79 -16.79 7.46
C VAL A 156 -4.57 -17.26 8.89
N ASP A 157 -4.91 -18.52 9.12
CA ASP A 157 -4.79 -19.25 10.38
C ASP A 157 -4.09 -20.61 10.19
N ASP A 158 -3.61 -20.93 8.98
CA ASP A 158 -2.71 -22.06 8.74
C ASP A 158 -1.88 -21.89 7.45
N VAL A 159 -1.01 -22.87 7.18
CA VAL A 159 -0.14 -22.89 5.98
C VAL A 159 -0.93 -23.09 4.69
N ALA A 160 -2.02 -23.86 4.71
CA ALA A 160 -2.81 -24.12 3.52
C ALA A 160 -3.51 -22.83 3.05
N GLY A 161 -4.09 -22.06 3.98
CA GLY A 161 -4.67 -20.74 3.74
C GLY A 161 -3.65 -19.72 3.24
N ILE A 162 -2.40 -19.77 3.72
CA ILE A 162 -1.30 -18.96 3.14
C ILE A 162 -1.10 -19.27 1.67
N ILE A 163 -0.95 -20.55 1.34
CA ILE A 163 -0.69 -21.00 -0.04
C ILE A 163 -1.89 -20.64 -0.94
N GLU A 164 -3.10 -20.86 -0.44
CA GLU A 164 -4.35 -20.48 -1.09
C GLU A 164 -4.41 -18.99 -1.43
N MET A 165 -4.17 -18.12 -0.45
CA MET A 165 -4.15 -16.68 -0.66
C MET A 165 -3.11 -16.26 -1.72
N LEU A 166 -1.93 -16.89 -1.71
CA LEU A 166 -0.86 -16.56 -2.66
C LEU A 166 -1.23 -16.94 -4.10
N TYR A 167 -1.66 -18.18 -4.38
CA TYR A 167 -1.96 -18.58 -5.76
C TYR A 167 -3.26 -17.99 -6.30
N LYS A 168 -4.19 -17.57 -5.42
CA LYS A 168 -5.42 -16.88 -5.83
C LYS A 168 -5.23 -15.36 -6.00
N SER A 169 -4.15 -14.77 -5.51
CA SER A 169 -3.83 -13.34 -5.66
C SER A 169 -3.03 -13.07 -6.92
N ARG A 170 -3.55 -12.21 -7.81
CA ARG A 170 -2.85 -11.79 -9.03
C ARG A 170 -1.64 -10.92 -8.68
N ARG A 171 -1.78 -10.03 -7.70
CA ARG A 171 -0.67 -9.18 -7.22
C ARG A 171 0.47 -10.03 -6.64
N ALA A 172 0.15 -10.99 -5.78
CA ALA A 172 1.16 -11.88 -5.19
C ALA A 172 1.86 -12.70 -6.27
N CYS A 173 1.10 -13.34 -7.17
CA CYS A 173 1.68 -14.12 -8.28
C CYS A 173 2.59 -13.27 -9.17
N ARG A 174 2.20 -12.03 -9.48
CA ARG A 174 3.05 -11.12 -10.26
C ARG A 174 4.35 -10.80 -9.53
N ALA A 175 4.27 -10.42 -8.25
CA ALA A 175 5.44 -10.10 -7.44
C ALA A 175 6.40 -11.29 -7.31
N LEU A 176 5.86 -12.50 -7.11
CA LEU A 176 6.63 -13.74 -7.03
C LEU A 176 7.32 -14.09 -8.36
N ALA A 177 6.63 -13.94 -9.49
CA ALA A 177 7.20 -14.17 -10.81
C ALA A 177 8.34 -13.18 -11.12
N ASP A 178 8.12 -11.89 -10.82
CA ASP A 178 9.14 -10.85 -11.03
C ASP A 178 10.40 -11.12 -10.18
N GLU A 179 10.24 -11.65 -8.96
CA GLU A 179 11.36 -12.00 -8.09
C GLU A 179 12.10 -13.27 -8.54
N LEU A 180 11.40 -14.29 -9.04
CA LEU A 180 12.05 -15.45 -9.67
C LEU A 180 12.86 -15.03 -10.91
N GLU A 181 12.34 -14.12 -11.72
CA GLU A 181 13.04 -13.63 -12.91
C GLU A 181 14.32 -12.86 -12.54
N ARG A 182 14.23 -11.97 -11.54
CA ARG A 182 15.39 -11.22 -11.02
C ARG A 182 16.52 -12.11 -10.51
N ARG A 183 16.20 -13.33 -10.06
CA ARG A 183 17.16 -14.32 -9.54
C ARG A 183 17.90 -15.11 -10.61
N LYS A 184 17.45 -15.10 -11.87
CA LYS A 184 18.14 -15.83 -12.94
C LYS A 184 19.58 -15.32 -13.08
N GLY A 185 20.55 -16.11 -12.62
CA GLY A 185 21.98 -15.83 -12.71
C GLY A 185 22.62 -15.13 -11.50
N ARG A 186 21.92 -14.94 -10.37
CA ARG A 186 22.51 -14.39 -9.13
C ARG A 186 21.90 -15.03 -7.87
N PRO A 187 22.65 -15.19 -6.76
CA PRO A 187 22.03 -15.46 -5.46
C PRO A 187 21.19 -14.25 -5.05
N GLY A 188 19.86 -14.37 -5.16
CA GLY A 188 18.93 -13.31 -4.76
C GLY A 188 18.72 -13.25 -3.25
N ARG A 189 18.19 -12.11 -2.78
CA ARG A 189 17.67 -11.98 -1.40
C ARG A 189 16.48 -12.93 -1.22
N PRO A 190 16.24 -13.49 -0.02
CA PRO A 190 15.06 -14.32 0.22
C PRO A 190 13.76 -13.57 -0.08
N VAL A 191 12.72 -14.30 -0.51
CA VAL A 191 11.37 -13.72 -0.64
C VAL A 191 10.78 -13.76 0.75
N ASN A 192 10.53 -12.59 1.32
CA ASN A 192 9.89 -12.49 2.62
C ASN A 192 8.38 -12.55 2.47
N LEU A 193 7.78 -13.48 3.19
CA LEU A 193 6.36 -13.50 3.51
C LEU A 193 6.19 -13.10 4.96
N PHE A 194 5.38 -12.08 5.19
CA PHE A 194 5.06 -11.53 6.49
C PHE A 194 3.66 -11.98 6.89
N LEU A 195 3.55 -12.44 8.13
CA LEU A 195 2.30 -12.59 8.86
C LEU A 195 2.27 -11.52 9.93
N LEU A 196 1.40 -10.54 9.74
CA LEU A 196 1.17 -9.46 10.69
C LEU A 196 -0.08 -9.80 11.50
N PRO A 197 -0.13 -9.54 12.82
CA PRO A 197 -1.34 -9.76 13.62
C PRO A 197 -2.54 -9.07 12.97
N PHE A 198 -3.65 -9.80 12.80
CA PHE A 198 -4.85 -9.21 12.25
C PHE A 198 -5.53 -8.34 13.30
N ASN A 199 -5.72 -7.07 12.97
CA ASN A 199 -6.41 -6.12 13.84
C ASN A 199 -7.85 -5.92 13.34
N HIS A 200 -8.81 -6.49 14.07
CA HIS A 200 -10.24 -6.43 13.75
C HIS A 200 -10.85 -5.03 13.93
N ASP A 201 -10.16 -4.12 14.63
CA ASP A 201 -10.63 -2.75 14.83
C ASP A 201 -10.32 -1.83 13.64
N ILE A 202 -9.53 -2.30 12.67
CA ILE A 202 -9.22 -1.56 11.45
C ILE A 202 -10.49 -1.48 10.58
N ASP A 203 -11.09 -0.30 10.56
CA ASP A 203 -12.15 0.07 9.63
C ASP A 203 -11.56 0.88 8.46
N PRO A 204 -11.55 0.34 7.23
CA PRO A 204 -10.95 1.06 6.11
C PRO A 204 -11.76 2.29 5.67
N ALA A 205 -12.93 2.57 6.26
CA ALA A 205 -13.59 3.86 6.11
C ALA A 205 -12.83 5.01 6.80
N ARG A 206 -11.97 4.69 7.77
CA ARG A 206 -11.12 5.62 8.53
C ARG A 206 -9.66 5.63 8.08
N GLU A 207 -9.38 5.03 6.92
CA GLU A 207 -8.09 5.11 6.26
C GLU A 207 -7.98 6.36 5.39
N TYR A 208 -6.78 6.93 5.36
CA TYR A 208 -6.42 8.10 4.57
C TYR A 208 -5.11 7.87 3.86
N ARG A 209 -4.97 8.49 2.69
CA ARG A 209 -3.76 8.49 1.88
C ARG A 209 -3.10 9.86 1.95
N VAL A 210 -1.83 9.89 2.31
CA VAL A 210 -1.03 11.09 2.52
C VAL A 210 0.04 11.18 1.43
N PHE A 211 0.16 12.35 0.81
CA PHE A 211 1.09 12.61 -0.28
C PHE A 211 2.25 13.48 0.22
N VAL A 212 3.48 13.02 -0.03
CA VAL A 212 4.71 13.73 0.32
C VAL A 212 5.58 13.81 -0.92
N PRO A 213 5.57 14.95 -1.64
CA PRO A 213 6.36 15.09 -2.84
C PRO A 213 7.85 15.12 -2.52
N PRO A 214 8.70 14.83 -3.51
CA PRO A 214 10.15 15.01 -3.38
C PRO A 214 10.48 16.47 -3.03
N SER A 215 11.55 16.65 -2.26
CA SER A 215 12.00 17.96 -1.78
C SER A 215 13.53 18.04 -1.73
N GLU A 216 14.10 19.23 -1.96
CA GLU A 216 15.54 19.46 -1.78
C GLU A 216 15.90 19.75 -0.32
N SER A 217 14.92 20.16 0.47
CA SER A 217 15.10 20.52 1.86
C SER A 217 14.44 19.46 2.74
N VAL A 218 13.22 19.72 3.19
CA VAL A 218 12.47 18.85 4.08
C VAL A 218 11.28 18.27 3.34
N LEU A 219 11.09 16.96 3.48
CA LEU A 219 9.88 16.30 3.02
C LEU A 219 8.69 16.77 3.86
N SER A 220 7.62 17.18 3.19
CA SER A 220 6.42 17.71 3.85
C SER A 220 5.16 17.19 3.19
N VAL A 221 4.10 16.98 3.98
CA VAL A 221 2.78 16.61 3.46
C VAL A 221 2.27 17.71 2.52
N SER A 222 1.83 17.35 1.32
CA SER A 222 1.20 18.26 0.35
C SER A 222 -0.31 18.09 0.27
N ALA A 223 -0.81 16.87 0.47
CA ALA A 223 -2.23 16.56 0.38
C ALA A 223 -2.59 15.31 1.20
N ILE A 224 -3.86 15.21 1.59
CA ILE A 224 -4.43 14.04 2.26
C ILE A 224 -5.80 13.73 1.64
N SER A 225 -6.06 12.47 1.34
CA SER A 225 -7.35 12.01 0.82
C SER A 225 -7.92 10.92 1.70
N LYS A 226 -9.24 10.87 1.90
CA LYS A 226 -9.83 9.62 2.42
C LYS A 226 -9.53 8.47 1.44
N TYR A 227 -9.14 7.32 1.95
CA TYR A 227 -8.68 6.21 1.12
C TYR A 227 -9.81 5.59 0.31
N ARG A 228 -10.92 5.22 0.97
CA ARG A 228 -12.15 4.69 0.35
C ARG A 228 -12.94 5.78 -0.38
N TRP A 229 -12.37 6.31 -1.45
CA TRP A 229 -12.91 7.40 -2.26
C TRP A 229 -14.29 7.10 -2.86
N HIS A 230 -14.56 5.83 -3.20
CA HIS A 230 -15.79 5.36 -3.86
C HIS A 230 -16.97 5.08 -2.89
N LYS A 231 -16.79 5.32 -1.59
CA LYS A 231 -17.85 5.28 -0.55
C LYS A 231 -17.96 6.66 0.09
N PRO A 232 -19.09 7.08 0.67
CA PRO A 232 -19.16 8.33 1.43
C PRO A 232 -18.25 8.27 2.67
N PHE A 233 -17.86 9.42 3.17
CA PHE A 233 -17.10 9.54 4.42
C PHE A 233 -17.99 9.12 5.58
N TYR A 234 -17.41 8.48 6.59
CA TYR A 234 -18.18 7.82 7.66
C TYR A 234 -18.88 8.82 8.60
N GLU A 235 -18.35 10.03 8.75
CA GLU A 235 -19.03 11.11 9.46
C GLU A 235 -20.08 11.76 8.56
N ALA A 236 -21.34 11.79 9.03
CA ALA A 236 -22.43 12.48 8.33
C ALA A 236 -22.46 13.99 8.63
N ASP A 237 -21.99 14.40 9.82
CA ASP A 237 -21.93 15.81 10.19
C ASP A 237 -20.68 16.50 9.64
N ARG A 238 -20.87 17.66 9.01
CA ARG A 238 -19.79 18.41 8.37
C ARG A 238 -18.77 18.92 9.38
N SER A 239 -19.22 19.36 10.55
CA SER A 239 -18.32 19.91 11.58
C SER A 239 -17.45 18.80 12.17
N ALA A 240 -18.05 17.64 12.45
CA ALA A 240 -17.32 16.44 12.84
C ALA A 240 -16.30 16.02 11.78
N ALA A 241 -16.69 15.99 10.50
CA ALA A 241 -15.77 15.68 9.40
C ALA A 241 -14.60 16.65 9.30
N MET A 242 -14.82 17.95 9.55
CA MET A 242 -13.76 18.95 9.61
C MET A 242 -12.82 18.73 10.81
N CYS A 243 -13.35 18.36 11.97
CA CYS A 243 -12.54 17.97 13.13
C CYS A 243 -11.66 16.76 12.81
N ARG A 244 -12.24 15.71 12.20
CA ARG A 244 -11.47 14.52 11.78
C ARG A 244 -10.38 14.85 10.76
N ALA A 245 -10.69 15.70 9.78
CA ALA A 245 -9.71 16.17 8.81
C ALA A 245 -8.53 16.89 9.48
N LYS A 246 -8.78 17.65 10.55
CA LYS A 246 -7.73 18.31 11.33
C LYS A 246 -6.89 17.31 12.13
N GLU A 247 -7.54 16.39 12.83
CA GLU A 247 -6.87 15.34 13.62
C GLU A 247 -5.96 14.47 12.73
N VAL A 248 -6.46 14.04 11.56
CA VAL A 248 -5.66 13.23 10.63
C VAL A 248 -4.51 14.03 10.03
N HIS A 249 -4.69 15.32 9.75
CA HIS A 249 -3.60 16.16 9.27
C HIS A 249 -2.48 16.30 10.29
N GLU A 250 -2.81 16.60 11.55
CA GLU A 250 -1.82 16.67 12.63
C GLU A 250 -1.16 15.31 12.87
N GLY A 251 -1.93 14.21 12.82
CA GLY A 251 -1.41 12.86 12.94
C GLY A 251 -0.51 12.45 11.78
N ALA A 252 -0.85 12.81 10.54
CA ALA A 252 -0.03 12.54 9.36
C ALA A 252 1.32 13.23 9.41
N ILE A 253 1.38 14.47 9.93
CA ILE A 253 2.65 15.18 10.16
C ILE A 253 3.51 14.41 11.16
N ARG A 254 2.94 13.98 12.30
CA ARG A 254 3.67 13.17 13.29
C ARG A 254 4.14 11.83 12.72
N ILE A 255 3.30 11.16 11.92
CA ILE A 255 3.70 9.92 11.24
C ILE A 255 4.85 10.17 10.26
N LEU A 256 4.84 11.28 9.52
CA LEU A 256 5.96 11.64 8.65
C LEU A 256 7.24 11.86 9.45
N GLU A 257 7.19 12.55 10.60
CA GLU A 257 8.34 12.71 11.49
C GLU A 257 8.91 11.35 11.93
N LEU A 258 8.05 10.41 12.35
CA LEU A 258 8.46 9.06 12.73
C LEU A 258 9.04 8.26 11.55
N ILE A 259 8.48 8.43 10.34
CA ILE A 259 9.02 7.82 9.12
C ILE A 259 10.44 8.32 8.86
N LEU A 260 10.67 9.64 8.97
CA LEU A 260 11.98 10.24 8.75
C LEU A 260 12.99 9.79 9.81
N GLU A 261 12.59 9.75 11.09
CA GLU A 261 13.43 9.23 12.17
C GLU A 261 13.79 7.76 11.95
N HIS A 262 12.81 6.92 11.63
CA HIS A 262 13.04 5.49 11.36
C HIS A 262 13.96 5.28 10.14
N ALA A 263 13.79 6.09 9.09
CA ALA A 263 14.59 6.00 7.88
C ALA A 263 16.09 6.23 8.13
N GLU A 264 16.49 6.94 9.20
CA GLU A 264 17.89 7.11 9.58
C GLU A 264 18.60 5.79 9.92
N SER A 265 17.84 4.77 10.33
CA SER A 265 18.36 3.42 10.60
C SER A 265 18.39 2.51 9.36
N LEU A 266 17.76 2.94 8.26
CA LEU A 266 17.64 2.15 7.03
C LEU A 266 18.86 2.33 6.10
N PRO A 267 19.05 1.43 5.12
CA PRO A 267 20.10 1.60 4.12
C PRO A 267 19.99 2.95 3.41
N GLN A 268 21.14 3.60 3.14
CA GLN A 268 21.21 4.92 2.51
C GLN A 268 20.35 5.05 1.25
N GLN A 269 20.29 3.99 0.43
CA GLN A 269 19.47 3.96 -0.78
C GLN A 269 17.98 4.23 -0.52
N VAL A 270 17.43 3.77 0.60
CA VAL A 270 16.02 4.01 0.95
C VAL A 270 15.79 5.50 1.20
N ARG A 271 16.66 6.13 2.02
CA ARG A 271 16.61 7.56 2.32
C ARG A 271 16.78 8.42 1.07
N ASP A 272 17.80 8.10 0.26
CA ASP A 272 18.08 8.84 -0.97
C ASP A 272 16.90 8.78 -1.94
N THR A 273 16.24 7.62 -2.03
CA THR A 273 15.05 7.46 -2.86
C THR A 273 13.87 8.22 -2.30
N MET A 274 13.59 8.17 -1.00
CA MET A 274 12.52 8.97 -0.38
C MET A 274 12.71 10.47 -0.61
N GLN A 275 13.92 10.99 -0.42
CA GLN A 275 14.19 12.41 -0.60
C GLN A 275 14.00 12.83 -2.06
N ARG A 276 14.54 12.04 -3.00
CA ARG A 276 14.55 12.33 -4.44
C ARG A 276 13.20 12.12 -5.12
N GLU A 277 12.42 11.14 -4.68
CA GLU A 277 11.20 10.71 -5.37
C GLU A 277 9.92 10.99 -4.57
N GLY A 278 10.05 11.33 -3.29
CA GLY A 278 8.92 11.46 -2.38
C GLY A 278 8.36 10.10 -1.98
N LEU A 279 7.23 10.14 -1.26
CA LEU A 279 6.50 8.96 -0.83
C LEU A 279 5.00 9.25 -0.74
N VAL A 280 4.21 8.18 -0.81
CA VAL A 280 2.81 8.19 -0.41
C VAL A 280 2.67 7.23 0.75
N PHE A 281 2.01 7.61 1.82
CA PHE A 281 1.76 6.68 2.91
C PHE A 281 0.30 6.69 3.32
N ASP A 282 -0.20 5.51 3.67
CA ASP A 282 -1.57 5.33 4.14
C ASP A 282 -1.56 5.32 5.67
N VAL A 283 -2.54 5.97 6.28
CA VAL A 283 -2.74 6.01 7.73
C VAL A 283 -4.16 5.59 8.09
N PHE A 284 -4.32 5.00 9.27
CA PHE A 284 -5.60 4.65 9.87
C PHE A 284 -5.84 5.51 11.11
N GLN A 285 -7.03 6.09 11.21
CA GLN A 285 -7.45 6.78 12.42
C GLN A 285 -8.31 5.86 13.30
N THR A 286 -7.84 5.57 14.52
CA THR A 286 -8.57 4.75 15.49
C THR A 286 -9.83 5.47 15.99
N SER A 287 -10.73 4.74 16.64
CA SER A 287 -11.90 5.33 17.33
C SER A 287 -11.52 6.35 18.41
N GLY A 288 -10.35 6.19 19.02
CA GLY A 288 -9.78 7.12 19.99
C GLY A 288 -9.12 8.36 19.37
N GLY A 289 -9.05 8.46 18.05
CA GLY A 289 -8.44 9.58 17.33
C GLY A 289 -6.92 9.45 17.12
N GLU A 290 -6.30 8.37 17.57
CA GLU A 290 -4.89 8.07 17.28
C GLU A 290 -4.72 7.77 15.78
N VAL A 291 -3.62 8.23 15.19
CA VAL A 291 -3.29 8.02 13.78
C VAL A 291 -2.13 7.06 13.71
N GLN A 292 -2.29 5.96 12.97
CA GLN A 292 -1.35 4.85 12.89
C GLN A 292 -0.92 4.64 11.43
N LEU A 293 0.34 4.24 11.22
CA LEU A 293 0.86 3.97 9.88
C LEU A 293 0.31 2.64 9.35
N MET A 294 -0.10 2.62 8.09
CA MET A 294 -0.65 1.43 7.42
C MET A 294 0.27 0.84 6.37
N GLU A 295 0.77 1.70 5.49
CA GLU A 295 1.52 1.30 4.30
C GLU A 295 2.32 2.50 3.77
N ILE A 296 3.47 2.23 3.16
CA ILE A 296 4.23 3.21 2.37
C ILE A 296 4.26 2.72 0.93
N ASN A 297 4.04 3.65 0.00
CA ASN A 297 3.94 3.43 -1.44
C ASN A 297 4.85 4.43 -2.17
N PRO A 298 5.26 4.12 -3.40
CA PRO A 298 5.98 5.07 -4.24
C PRO A 298 5.12 6.28 -4.61
N PHE A 299 5.75 7.45 -4.71
CA PHE A 299 5.09 8.69 -5.15
C PHE A 299 5.22 8.89 -6.66
N GLY A 300 4.26 9.63 -7.23
CA GLY A 300 4.37 10.19 -8.57
C GLY A 300 3.31 9.68 -9.54
N ALA A 301 3.06 10.51 -10.56
CA ALA A 301 1.98 10.30 -11.53
C ALA A 301 2.13 9.03 -12.37
N MET A 302 3.38 8.61 -12.60
CA MET A 302 3.71 7.40 -13.35
C MET A 302 3.68 6.15 -12.46
N SER A 303 3.55 6.28 -11.14
CA SER A 303 3.45 5.14 -10.23
C SER A 303 2.12 4.41 -10.38
N GLY A 304 2.07 3.15 -9.92
CA GLY A 304 0.82 2.41 -9.74
C GLY A 304 -0.01 2.88 -8.54
N CYS A 305 0.43 3.91 -7.81
CA CYS A 305 -0.25 4.41 -6.61
C CYS A 305 -1.45 5.28 -7.01
N GLY A 306 -2.66 4.82 -6.69
CA GLY A 306 -3.90 5.58 -6.91
C GLY A 306 -4.00 6.84 -6.04
N THR A 307 -4.67 7.87 -6.56
CA THR A 307 -4.79 9.18 -5.89
C THR A 307 -6.01 9.36 -4.99
N SER A 308 -6.87 8.34 -4.84
CA SER A 308 -8.15 8.45 -4.11
C SER A 308 -9.03 9.61 -4.63
N LEU A 309 -9.25 10.70 -3.89
CA LEU A 309 -10.07 11.84 -4.35
C LEU A 309 -9.29 12.91 -5.15
N PHE A 310 -8.00 12.68 -5.41
CA PHE A 310 -7.21 13.53 -6.30
C PHE A 310 -7.07 12.92 -7.69
N HIS A 311 -6.46 13.69 -8.59
CA HIS A 311 -6.03 13.29 -9.90
C HIS A 311 -4.57 13.72 -10.10
N TRP A 312 -3.68 12.78 -10.46
CA TRP A 312 -2.23 13.05 -10.55
C TRP A 312 -1.85 14.23 -11.45
N VAL A 313 -2.49 14.36 -12.61
CA VAL A 313 -2.24 15.46 -13.57
C VAL A 313 -2.99 16.74 -13.19
N ARG A 314 -4.31 16.69 -12.98
CA ARG A 314 -5.11 17.91 -12.73
C ARG A 314 -4.80 18.58 -11.40
N ASP A 315 -4.53 17.77 -10.37
CA ASP A 315 -4.10 18.24 -9.05
C ASP A 315 -2.57 18.26 -8.91
N GLY A 316 -1.83 18.10 -10.01
CA GLY A 316 -0.38 17.95 -10.00
C GLY A 316 0.32 19.04 -9.20
N LYS A 317 -0.08 20.31 -9.37
CA LYS A 317 0.55 21.42 -8.64
C LYS A 317 0.41 21.30 -7.13
N LEU A 318 -0.76 20.85 -6.67
CA LEU A 318 -1.00 20.58 -5.26
C LEU A 318 -0.19 19.36 -4.80
N LEU A 319 -0.31 18.23 -5.50
CA LEU A 319 0.33 16.98 -5.10
C LEU A 319 1.86 17.08 -5.07
N TYR A 320 2.46 17.82 -6.02
CA TYR A 320 3.90 18.07 -6.13
C TYR A 320 4.38 19.26 -5.29
N GLY A 321 3.53 19.82 -4.42
CA GLY A 321 3.96 20.81 -3.42
C GLY A 321 4.19 22.23 -3.97
N GLU A 322 3.70 22.56 -5.18
CA GLU A 322 3.72 23.94 -5.70
C GLU A 322 2.68 24.85 -5.01
N CYS A 323 1.74 24.26 -4.25
CA CYS A 323 0.75 24.98 -3.46
C CYS A 323 1.24 25.20 -2.02
N SER A 324 1.02 26.40 -1.48
CA SER A 324 1.45 26.77 -0.11
C SER A 324 0.67 26.10 1.03
N LYS A 325 -0.47 25.47 0.74
CA LYS A 325 -1.35 24.87 1.74
C LYS A 325 -1.60 23.41 1.45
N VAL A 326 -1.55 22.60 2.50
CA VAL A 326 -2.02 21.21 2.48
C VAL A 326 -3.54 21.18 2.29
N GLU A 327 -4.02 20.36 1.37
CA GLU A 327 -5.46 20.11 1.18
C GLU A 327 -5.84 18.72 1.69
N VAL A 328 -6.91 18.64 2.49
CA VAL A 328 -7.55 17.39 2.90
C VAL A 328 -8.86 17.20 2.14
N ARG A 329 -8.96 16.17 1.31
CA ARG A 329 -10.18 15.83 0.56
C ARG A 329 -10.99 14.73 1.22
N LEU A 330 -12.27 15.03 1.45
CA LEU A 330 -13.31 14.09 1.86
C LEU A 330 -14.44 14.11 0.83
N SER A 331 -15.25 13.04 0.76
CA SER A 331 -16.53 13.10 0.05
C SER A 331 -17.66 12.61 0.94
N MET A 332 -18.72 13.40 1.06
CA MET A 332 -19.86 13.17 1.97
C MET A 332 -21.16 13.08 1.16
N GLU A 333 -22.20 12.42 1.68
CA GLU A 333 -23.48 12.26 0.96
C GLU A 333 -24.13 13.61 0.57
#